data_AF-A0A174TAP7-F1
#
_entry.id   AF-A0A174TAP7-F1
#
_cell.length_a   1.000
_cell.length_b   1.000
_cell.length_c   1.000
_cell.angle_alpha   90.00
_cell.angle_beta   90.00
_cell.angle_gamma   90.00
#
_symmetry.space_group_name_H-M   'P 1'
#
loop_
_entity.id
_entity.type
_entity.pdbx_description
1 polymer ?
#
loop_
_entity_poly.entity_id
_entity_poly.type
_entity_poly.pdbx_seq_one_letter_code
_entity_poly.pdbx_strand_id
1 'polypeptide(L)'
;MRSRNRKKGIRMAAGLMAVMMMAAVPFPAAAAEPWEKENGQYVDASGTPIAGALEKGITVTKYQNRANADKGGIDWAKVAADGVDFAMIRIGYYKDMDPYYSMNMQGASANGIKTGVFFYTQALDTQSAVDEANYVLKMVRDYPVSYPIAYDVESQHLLDNGLTKQQITDNINAFCKVISDAGYRPVVYANNEWLTNHMDISQIPYDIWYARYGTINNCQNRTIWQCTDKGKVDGITGDVTIEFSFVDYAALIPPEGWKHVDGNWYYTKNYVKQTGWVQVGEKWYYLDSNGAMIHDTTMTIDGASYTFGPDGAMAE
;
A
#
# COMPACT_ATOMS: atom_id res chain seq x y z
N MET A 1 -36.42 81.21 -41.99
CA MET A 1 -36.96 80.93 -43.33
C MET A 1 -35.79 80.45 -44.20
N ARG A 2 -35.81 79.20 -44.68
CA ARG A 2 -35.03 78.57 -45.79
C ARG A 2 -33.49 78.83 -45.83
N SER A 3 -32.61 77.87 -46.08
CA SER A 3 -32.68 76.77 -47.04
C SER A 3 -31.61 75.70 -46.77
N ARG A 4 -31.89 74.50 -47.28
CA ARG A 4 -30.95 73.38 -47.50
C ARG A 4 -29.84 73.78 -48.49
N ASN A 5 -28.63 73.20 -48.36
CA ASN A 5 -28.18 72.11 -49.27
C ASN A 5 -26.75 71.57 -48.99
N ARG A 6 -26.65 70.24 -48.98
CA ARG A 6 -25.69 69.34 -49.70
C ARG A 6 -24.18 69.67 -49.73
N LYS A 7 -23.33 68.77 -49.22
CA LYS A 7 -22.72 67.58 -49.90
C LYS A 7 -21.40 67.12 -49.22
N LYS A 8 -21.32 65.81 -48.99
CA LYS A 8 -20.20 64.84 -49.09
C LYS A 8 -18.74 65.29 -48.81
N GLY A 9 -18.09 64.53 -47.94
CA GLY A 9 -16.62 64.39 -47.91
C GLY A 9 -16.17 63.41 -46.83
N ILE A 10 -16.09 62.11 -47.16
CA ILE A 10 -15.38 61.11 -46.36
C ILE A 10 -13.90 61.46 -46.42
N ARG A 11 -13.27 61.68 -45.26
CA ARG A 11 -11.82 61.65 -45.12
C ARG A 11 -11.49 60.63 -44.02
N MET A 12 -10.96 59.49 -44.46
CA MET A 12 -10.23 58.56 -43.59
C MET A 12 -9.03 59.30 -43.00
N ALA A 13 -8.94 59.34 -41.68
CA ALA A 13 -7.70 59.61 -40.97
C ALA A 13 -7.24 58.29 -40.34
N ALA A 14 -6.19 57.71 -40.91
CA ALA A 14 -5.51 56.56 -40.34
C ALA A 14 -4.74 57.03 -39.09
N GLY A 15 -5.24 56.69 -37.91
CA GLY A 15 -4.50 56.82 -36.66
C GLY A 15 -3.73 55.53 -36.39
N LEU A 16 -2.40 55.60 -36.36
CA LEU A 16 -1.55 54.50 -35.90
C LEU A 16 -1.93 54.13 -34.45
N MET A 17 -2.47 52.93 -34.24
CA MET A 17 -2.43 52.27 -32.94
C MET A 17 -1.07 51.59 -32.80
N ALA A 18 -0.18 52.17 -31.99
CA ALA A 18 1.01 51.47 -31.53
C ALA A 18 0.58 50.38 -30.54
N VAL A 19 0.54 49.13 -30.99
CA VAL A 19 0.42 47.97 -30.10
C VAL A 19 1.79 47.76 -29.47
N MET A 20 1.98 48.21 -28.23
CA MET A 20 3.06 47.69 -27.38
C MET A 20 2.75 46.23 -27.09
N MET A 21 3.30 45.32 -27.89
CA MET A 21 3.47 43.93 -27.46
C MET A 21 4.48 43.94 -26.33
N MET A 22 4.00 43.93 -25.08
CA MET A 22 4.82 43.41 -24.00
C MET A 22 5.00 41.93 -24.30
N ALA A 23 6.21 41.55 -24.74
CA ALA A 23 6.60 40.15 -24.77
C ALA A 23 6.42 39.62 -23.35
N ALA A 24 5.48 38.68 -23.16
CA ALA A 24 5.42 37.89 -21.95
C ALA A 24 6.76 37.14 -21.88
N VAL A 25 7.65 37.58 -20.99
CA VAL A 25 8.82 36.78 -20.65
C VAL A 25 8.25 35.49 -20.06
N PRO A 26 8.48 34.32 -20.67
CA PRO A 26 8.05 33.08 -20.07
C PRO A 26 8.75 32.99 -18.72
N PHE A 27 7.98 33.06 -17.63
CA PHE A 27 8.47 32.59 -16.35
C PHE A 27 8.91 31.14 -16.57
N PRO A 28 10.13 30.75 -16.19
CA PRO A 28 10.47 29.33 -16.18
C PRO A 28 9.39 28.66 -15.32
N ALA A 29 8.74 27.63 -15.86
CA ALA A 29 7.92 26.76 -15.04
C ALA A 29 8.78 26.35 -13.84
N ALA A 30 8.25 26.53 -12.62
CA ALA A 30 8.94 26.03 -11.44
C ALA A 30 9.30 24.56 -11.70
N ALA A 31 10.55 24.18 -11.42
CA ALA A 31 10.97 22.80 -11.57
C ALA A 31 10.04 21.94 -10.70
N ALA A 32 9.59 20.83 -11.26
CA ALA A 32 8.66 19.96 -10.57
C ALA A 32 9.26 19.48 -9.25
N GLU A 33 8.50 19.56 -8.16
CA GLU A 33 8.96 19.00 -6.89
C GLU A 33 8.99 17.47 -7.01
N PRO A 34 10.15 16.81 -6.77
CA PRO A 34 10.26 15.37 -6.92
C PRO A 34 9.18 14.62 -6.15
N TRP A 35 8.64 13.57 -6.77
CA TRP A 35 7.66 12.65 -6.16
C TRP A 35 6.27 13.23 -5.92
N GLU A 36 6.02 14.46 -6.35
CA GLU A 36 4.72 15.10 -6.25
C GLU A 36 3.86 14.91 -7.50
N LYS A 37 2.57 15.21 -7.37
CA LYS A 37 1.60 15.11 -8.46
C LYS A 37 1.54 16.43 -9.22
N GLU A 38 1.97 16.41 -10.47
CA GLU A 38 1.93 17.55 -11.37
C GLU A 38 1.08 17.26 -12.59
N ASN A 39 0.14 18.16 -12.91
CA ASN A 39 -0.75 18.02 -14.06
C ASN A 39 -1.46 16.65 -14.11
N GLY A 40 -1.78 16.08 -12.93
CA GLY A 40 -2.46 14.80 -12.78
C GLY A 40 -1.55 13.56 -12.80
N GLN A 41 -0.23 13.72 -12.93
CA GLN A 41 0.73 12.61 -12.96
C GLN A 41 1.79 12.79 -11.87
N TYR A 42 2.23 11.69 -11.26
CA TYR A 42 3.39 11.73 -10.35
C TYR A 42 4.69 11.94 -11.15
N VAL A 43 5.65 12.68 -10.60
CA VAL A 43 6.96 12.92 -11.24
C VAL A 43 8.11 12.27 -10.47
N ASP A 44 9.20 11.91 -11.16
CA ASP A 44 10.38 11.32 -10.56
C ASP A 44 11.39 12.36 -10.04
N ALA A 45 12.57 11.91 -9.59
CA ALA A 45 13.67 12.76 -9.12
C ALA A 45 14.13 13.84 -10.11
N SER A 46 13.84 13.69 -11.40
CA SER A 46 14.19 14.64 -12.47
C SER A 46 13.04 15.56 -12.86
N GLY A 47 11.85 15.38 -12.26
CA GLY A 47 10.62 16.04 -12.68
C GLY A 47 9.95 15.39 -13.88
N THR A 48 10.38 14.19 -14.29
CA THR A 48 9.78 13.47 -15.42
C THR A 48 8.55 12.69 -14.95
N PRO A 49 7.42 12.71 -15.68
CA PRO A 49 6.25 11.92 -15.34
C PRO A 49 6.55 10.42 -15.21
N ILE A 50 6.09 9.81 -14.11
CA ILE A 50 6.19 8.38 -13.83
C ILE A 50 5.02 7.68 -14.52
N ALA A 51 5.26 7.20 -15.74
CA ALA A 51 4.23 6.53 -16.53
C ALA A 51 3.63 5.31 -15.79
N GLY A 52 2.31 5.30 -15.65
CA GLY A 52 1.56 4.19 -15.04
C GLY A 52 1.51 4.19 -13.51
N ALA A 53 2.11 5.17 -12.83
CA ALA A 53 1.93 5.31 -11.38
C ALA A 53 0.46 5.69 -11.07
N LEU A 54 -0.16 4.93 -10.18
CA LEU A 54 -1.57 5.06 -9.80
C LEU A 54 -1.72 5.71 -8.43
N GLU A 55 -0.89 5.29 -7.47
CA GLU A 55 -1.03 5.65 -6.05
C GLU A 55 0.34 5.99 -5.47
N LYS A 56 0.40 7.00 -4.58
CA LYS A 56 1.59 7.40 -3.80
C LYS A 56 1.48 6.75 -2.43
N GLY A 57 2.54 6.09 -1.98
CA GLY A 57 2.60 5.48 -0.67
C GLY A 57 3.85 5.82 0.10
N ILE A 58 3.88 5.36 1.34
CA ILE A 58 5.00 5.49 2.26
C ILE A 58 5.26 4.17 2.99
N THR A 59 6.50 3.98 3.44
CA THR A 59 6.85 2.92 4.39
C THR A 59 7.09 3.56 5.76
N VAL A 60 6.45 3.03 6.81
CA VAL A 60 6.62 3.54 8.17
C VAL A 60 7.02 2.47 9.17
N THR A 61 7.81 2.90 10.14
CA THR A 61 8.36 2.07 11.22
C THR A 61 8.37 2.86 12.54
N LYS A 62 8.95 2.26 13.59
CA LYS A 62 9.23 2.96 14.87
C LYS A 62 10.00 4.27 14.71
N TYR A 63 10.79 4.43 13.65
CA TYR A 63 11.63 5.62 13.49
C TYR A 63 10.81 6.88 13.21
N GLN A 64 9.80 6.79 12.34
CA GLN A 64 8.91 7.92 12.04
C GLN A 64 8.15 8.36 13.29
N ASN A 65 7.62 7.43 14.10
CA ASN A 65 6.96 7.81 15.35
C ASN A 65 7.94 8.42 16.37
N ARG A 66 9.14 7.87 16.52
CA ARG A 66 10.18 8.43 17.41
C ARG A 66 10.58 9.84 17.01
N ALA A 67 10.68 10.12 15.70
CA ALA A 67 10.99 11.46 15.19
C ALA A 67 9.87 12.48 15.45
N ASN A 68 8.65 12.01 15.77
CA ASN A 68 7.49 12.84 16.08
C ASN A 68 7.02 12.66 17.54
N ALA A 69 7.86 12.15 18.43
CA ALA A 69 7.46 11.81 19.80
C ALA A 69 6.96 13.03 20.60
N ASP A 70 7.52 14.21 20.34
CA ASP A 70 7.10 15.50 20.91
C ASP A 70 5.71 15.96 20.43
N LYS A 71 5.23 15.38 19.32
CA LYS A 71 3.93 15.66 18.70
C LYS A 71 2.91 14.53 18.93
N GLY A 72 3.27 13.49 19.67
CA GLY A 72 2.42 12.33 19.92
C GLY A 72 2.46 11.23 18.85
N GLY A 73 3.47 11.24 17.96
CA GLY A 73 3.60 10.28 16.86
C GLY A 73 3.27 10.88 15.50
N ILE A 74 3.09 10.03 14.49
CA ILE A 74 2.73 10.46 13.12
C ILE A 74 1.34 11.12 13.12
N ASP A 75 1.21 12.29 12.48
CA ASP A 75 -0.08 12.93 12.25
C ASP A 75 -0.70 12.40 10.95
N TRP A 76 -1.46 11.31 11.07
CA TRP A 76 -2.04 10.61 9.93
C TRP A 76 -3.08 11.42 9.14
N ALA A 77 -3.73 12.40 9.76
CA ALA A 77 -4.66 13.29 9.06
C ALA A 77 -3.91 14.20 8.08
N LYS A 78 -2.74 14.72 8.50
CA LYS A 78 -1.85 15.47 7.61
C LYS A 78 -1.24 14.60 6.53
N VAL A 79 -0.81 13.38 6.87
CA VAL A 79 -0.30 12.42 5.88
C VAL A 79 -1.33 12.16 4.78
N ALA A 80 -2.59 11.94 5.15
CA ALA A 80 -3.67 11.75 4.18
C ALA A 80 -3.93 13.03 3.35
N ALA A 81 -3.94 14.20 3.99
CA ALA A 81 -4.11 15.48 3.31
C ALA A 81 -2.96 15.82 2.33
N ASP A 82 -1.78 15.26 2.56
CA ASP A 82 -0.59 15.40 1.71
C ASP A 82 -0.55 14.38 0.55
N GLY A 83 -1.66 13.67 0.32
CA GLY A 83 -1.86 12.83 -0.86
C GLY A 83 -1.23 11.44 -0.77
N VAL A 84 -1.01 10.91 0.43
CA VAL A 84 -0.61 9.51 0.62
C VAL A 84 -1.85 8.60 0.52
N ASP A 85 -1.83 7.68 -0.43
CA ASP A 85 -2.91 6.74 -0.72
C ASP A 85 -2.80 5.42 0.07
N PHE A 86 -1.57 4.97 0.35
CA PHE A 86 -1.30 3.73 1.08
C PHE A 86 -0.06 3.82 1.97
N ALA A 87 0.02 2.97 2.99
CA ALA A 87 1.17 2.82 3.87
C ALA A 87 1.58 1.35 4.02
N MET A 88 2.86 1.05 3.81
CA MET A 88 3.50 -0.22 4.15
C MET A 88 4.05 -0.14 5.58
N ILE A 89 3.41 -0.82 6.53
CA ILE A 89 3.69 -0.69 7.96
C ILE A 89 4.49 -1.88 8.46
N ARG A 90 5.62 -1.63 9.13
CA ARG A 90 6.44 -2.73 9.67
C ARG A 90 5.74 -3.44 10.82
N ILE A 91 5.65 -4.76 10.73
CA ILE A 91 5.24 -5.60 11.88
C ILE A 91 6.40 -5.74 12.87
N GLY A 92 7.60 -6.03 12.39
CA GLY A 92 8.79 -6.21 13.22
C GLY A 92 9.93 -6.92 12.48
N TYR A 93 10.93 -7.32 13.27
CA TYR A 93 12.04 -8.18 12.89
C TYR A 93 12.01 -9.43 13.78
N TYR A 94 11.75 -10.62 13.25
CA TYR A 94 11.70 -11.84 14.08
C TYR A 94 10.83 -11.63 15.36
N LYS A 95 11.40 -11.75 16.57
CA LYS A 95 10.75 -11.53 17.88
C LYS A 95 10.76 -10.07 18.39
N ASP A 96 11.38 -9.12 17.67
CA ASP A 96 11.30 -7.68 17.96
C ASP A 96 10.15 -7.06 17.18
N MET A 97 8.98 -6.99 17.82
CA MET A 97 7.84 -6.28 17.26
C MET A 97 8.11 -4.78 17.18
N ASP A 98 7.65 -4.16 16.09
CA ASP A 98 7.61 -2.70 16.04
C ASP A 98 6.60 -2.20 17.09
N PRO A 99 7.04 -1.44 18.11
CA PRO A 99 6.15 -1.01 19.19
C PRO A 99 5.05 -0.04 18.73
N TYR A 100 5.17 0.50 17.51
CA TYR A 100 4.18 1.39 16.91
C TYR A 100 3.33 0.71 15.83
N TYR A 101 3.47 -0.60 15.60
CA TYR A 101 2.69 -1.33 14.59
C TYR A 101 1.18 -1.09 14.74
N SER A 102 0.62 -1.34 15.93
CA SER A 102 -0.82 -1.18 16.20
C SER A 102 -1.29 0.26 15.97
N MET A 103 -0.53 1.22 16.50
CA MET A 103 -0.82 2.65 16.36
C MET A 103 -0.80 3.10 14.90
N ASN A 104 0.15 2.61 14.10
CA ASN A 104 0.25 2.93 12.68
C ASN A 104 -0.90 2.30 11.89
N MET A 105 -1.22 1.03 12.11
CA MET A 105 -2.33 0.35 11.42
C MET A 105 -3.65 1.07 11.69
N GLN A 106 -3.92 1.44 12.94
CA GLN A 106 -5.13 2.16 13.33
C GLN A 106 -5.14 3.59 12.78
N GLY A 107 -4.03 4.32 12.92
CA GLY A 107 -3.93 5.71 12.50
C GLY A 107 -4.08 5.89 10.99
N ALA A 108 -3.40 5.05 10.19
CA ALA A 108 -3.51 5.08 8.74
C ALA A 108 -4.94 4.73 8.27
N SER A 109 -5.47 3.59 8.71
CA SER A 109 -6.79 3.12 8.27
C SER A 109 -7.93 4.06 8.71
N ALA A 110 -7.85 4.65 9.91
CA ALA A 110 -8.83 5.63 10.38
C ALA A 110 -8.87 6.92 9.54
N ASN A 111 -7.78 7.23 8.83
CA ASN A 111 -7.68 8.39 7.94
C ASN A 111 -7.84 8.01 6.45
N GLY A 112 -8.35 6.81 6.16
CA GLY A 112 -8.64 6.35 4.80
C GLY A 112 -7.42 5.94 3.98
N ILE A 113 -6.23 5.88 4.61
CA ILE A 113 -5.00 5.40 3.97
C ILE A 113 -5.04 3.88 3.93
N LYS A 114 -4.82 3.29 2.75
CA LYS A 114 -4.80 1.83 2.60
C LYS A 114 -3.61 1.23 3.35
N THR A 115 -3.83 0.14 4.07
CA THR A 115 -2.83 -0.44 4.96
C THR A 115 -2.30 -1.76 4.42
N GLY A 116 -1.01 -1.77 4.12
CA GLY A 116 -0.21 -2.96 3.88
C GLY A 116 0.80 -3.13 5.00
N VAL A 117 1.45 -4.28 5.03
CA VAL A 117 2.45 -4.58 6.06
C VAL A 117 3.68 -5.19 5.44
N PHE A 118 4.79 -5.13 6.16
CA PHE A 118 5.99 -5.87 5.77
C PHE A 118 6.66 -6.52 6.96
N PHE A 119 7.33 -7.64 6.67
CA PHE A 119 8.05 -8.44 7.65
C PHE A 119 9.44 -8.77 7.14
N TYR A 120 10.45 -8.36 7.89
CA TYR A 120 11.86 -8.56 7.55
C TYR A 120 12.31 -9.96 7.94
N THR A 121 12.64 -10.77 6.94
CA THR A 121 12.89 -12.20 7.17
C THR A 121 14.23 -12.49 7.84
N GLN A 122 14.25 -13.55 8.63
CA GLN A 122 15.46 -14.24 9.12
C GLN A 122 15.40 -15.74 8.83
N ALA A 123 14.45 -16.19 7.99
CA ALA A 123 14.20 -17.60 7.71
C ALA A 123 15.35 -18.26 6.95
N LEU A 124 15.94 -19.30 7.55
CA LEU A 124 17.05 -20.05 6.98
C LEU A 124 16.61 -21.24 6.11
N ASP A 125 15.33 -21.57 6.13
CA ASP A 125 14.70 -22.65 5.38
C ASP A 125 13.20 -22.37 5.15
N THR A 126 12.55 -23.24 4.36
CA THR A 126 11.15 -23.04 3.99
C THR A 126 10.21 -23.19 5.17
N GLN A 127 10.55 -24.01 6.17
CA GLN A 127 9.71 -24.18 7.37
C GLN A 127 9.74 -22.92 8.24
N SER A 128 10.91 -22.32 8.47
CA SER A 128 11.02 -21.05 9.17
C SER A 128 10.34 -19.90 8.41
N ALA A 129 10.34 -19.92 7.07
CA ALA A 129 9.57 -18.97 6.26
C ALA A 129 8.05 -19.16 6.42
N VAL A 130 7.58 -20.40 6.51
CA VAL A 130 6.18 -20.74 6.83
C VAL A 130 5.82 -20.28 8.25
N ASP A 131 6.71 -20.46 9.22
CA ASP A 131 6.50 -20.02 10.60
C ASP A 131 6.42 -18.49 10.70
N GLU A 132 7.28 -17.77 9.97
CA GLU A 132 7.22 -16.31 9.83
C GLU A 132 5.90 -15.86 9.19
N ALA A 133 5.43 -16.53 8.13
CA ALA A 133 4.14 -16.21 7.50
C ALA A 133 2.96 -16.42 8.48
N ASN A 134 2.96 -17.53 9.22
CA ASN A 134 1.94 -17.80 10.23
C ASN A 134 1.96 -16.77 11.37
N TYR A 135 3.14 -16.34 11.78
CA TYR A 135 3.28 -15.24 12.73
C TYR A 135 2.68 -13.94 12.19
N VAL A 136 3.02 -13.56 10.95
CA VAL A 136 2.45 -12.38 10.28
C VAL A 136 0.92 -12.46 10.23
N LEU A 137 0.35 -13.60 9.82
CA LEU A 137 -1.11 -13.81 9.78
C LEU A 137 -1.77 -13.60 11.14
N LYS A 138 -1.16 -14.06 12.23
CA LYS A 138 -1.64 -13.82 13.60
C LYS A 138 -1.62 -12.34 13.97
N MET A 139 -0.63 -11.60 13.50
CA MET A 139 -0.50 -10.16 13.79
C MET A 139 -1.46 -9.29 13.00
N VAL A 140 -1.82 -9.69 11.78
CA VAL A 140 -2.64 -8.87 10.89
C VAL A 140 -4.14 -9.10 11.02
N ARG A 141 -4.58 -10.27 11.50
CA ARG A 141 -6.01 -10.66 11.52
C ARG A 141 -6.93 -9.70 12.29
N ASP A 142 -6.37 -8.88 13.17
CA ASP A 142 -7.10 -7.95 14.02
C ASP A 142 -7.14 -6.51 13.46
N TYR A 143 -6.57 -6.29 12.27
CA TYR A 143 -6.46 -4.97 11.64
C TYR A 143 -7.03 -4.97 10.22
N PRO A 144 -7.50 -3.82 9.72
CA PRO A 144 -7.75 -3.64 8.29
C PRO A 144 -6.46 -3.85 7.51
N VAL A 145 -6.44 -4.80 6.59
CA VAL A 145 -5.36 -5.01 5.61
C VAL A 145 -5.94 -4.88 4.22
N SER A 146 -5.91 -3.67 3.70
CA SER A 146 -6.47 -3.32 2.38
C SER A 146 -5.40 -3.19 1.29
N TYR A 147 -4.16 -3.57 1.61
CA TYR A 147 -2.99 -3.52 0.74
C TYR A 147 -2.09 -4.74 1.02
N PRO A 148 -1.12 -5.10 0.14
CA PRO A 148 -0.39 -6.36 0.26
C PRO A 148 0.41 -6.56 1.56
N ILE A 149 0.70 -7.83 1.83
CA ILE A 149 1.63 -8.29 2.87
C ILE A 149 2.97 -8.58 2.20
N ALA A 150 3.99 -7.81 2.57
CA ALA A 150 5.32 -7.93 1.99
C ALA A 150 6.23 -8.86 2.79
N TYR A 151 6.92 -9.74 2.06
CA TYR A 151 8.09 -10.45 2.54
C TYR A 151 9.33 -9.65 2.19
N ASP A 152 9.99 -9.07 3.20
CA ASP A 152 11.16 -8.21 3.02
C ASP A 152 12.44 -9.06 3.09
N VAL A 153 13.06 -9.25 1.91
CA VAL A 153 14.16 -10.18 1.66
C VAL A 153 15.43 -9.42 1.33
N GLU A 154 15.97 -8.77 2.36
CA GLU A 154 17.23 -8.01 2.29
C GLU A 154 18.14 -8.31 3.48
N SER A 155 18.00 -9.50 4.05
CA SER A 155 18.63 -9.86 5.32
C SER A 155 20.01 -10.46 5.13
N GLN A 156 21.04 -9.69 5.50
CA GLN A 156 22.44 -10.14 5.51
C GLN A 156 22.63 -11.44 6.30
N HIS A 157 21.80 -11.68 7.33
CA HIS A 157 21.79 -12.93 8.10
C HIS A 157 21.64 -14.17 7.22
N LEU A 158 20.86 -14.08 6.13
CA LEU A 158 20.66 -15.20 5.21
C LEU A 158 21.99 -15.57 4.51
N LEU A 159 22.71 -14.56 4.04
CA LEU A 159 23.99 -14.73 3.36
C LEU A 159 25.09 -15.18 4.34
N ASP A 160 25.10 -14.63 5.55
CA ASP A 160 26.06 -15.00 6.60
C ASP A 160 25.89 -16.47 7.04
N ASN A 161 24.68 -17.03 6.89
CA ASN A 161 24.39 -18.45 7.11
C ASN A 161 24.48 -19.31 5.84
N GLY A 162 24.97 -18.75 4.73
CA GLY A 162 25.30 -19.49 3.52
C GLY A 162 24.10 -19.94 2.70
N LEU A 163 22.94 -19.28 2.83
CA LEU A 163 21.81 -19.57 1.96
C LEU A 163 22.17 -19.31 0.51
N THR A 164 21.86 -20.29 -0.35
CA THR A 164 22.01 -20.17 -1.79
C THR A 164 20.87 -19.37 -2.41
N LYS A 165 21.09 -18.88 -3.63
CA LYS A 165 20.06 -18.23 -4.47
C LYS A 165 18.77 -19.05 -4.56
N GLN A 166 18.88 -20.36 -4.71
CA GLN A 166 17.71 -21.24 -4.79
C GLN A 166 16.99 -21.34 -3.45
N GLN A 167 17.70 -21.51 -2.34
CA GLN A 167 17.07 -21.57 -1.00
C GLN A 167 16.33 -20.27 -0.64
N ILE A 168 16.90 -19.11 -0.97
CA ILE A 168 16.21 -17.82 -0.77
C ILE A 168 14.92 -17.77 -1.61
N THR A 169 14.98 -18.23 -2.85
CA THR A 169 13.82 -18.31 -3.76
C THR A 169 12.74 -19.27 -3.24
N ASP A 170 13.13 -20.42 -2.71
CA ASP A 170 12.23 -21.40 -2.12
C ASP A 170 11.56 -20.83 -0.85
N ASN A 171 12.31 -20.10 -0.01
CA ASN A 171 11.79 -19.45 1.19
C ASN A 171 10.76 -18.36 0.84
N ILE A 172 11.04 -17.54 -0.19
CA ILE A 172 10.09 -16.55 -0.72
C ILE A 172 8.78 -17.21 -1.13
N ASN A 173 8.87 -18.28 -1.92
CA ASN A 173 7.68 -18.99 -2.42
C ASN A 173 6.90 -19.65 -1.28
N ALA A 174 7.59 -20.21 -0.28
CA ALA A 174 6.96 -20.80 0.89
C ALA A 174 6.17 -19.77 1.71
N PHE A 175 6.79 -18.62 2.03
CA PHE A 175 6.11 -17.53 2.75
C PHE A 175 4.90 -17.01 1.96
N CYS A 176 5.11 -16.64 0.70
CA CYS A 176 4.07 -16.02 -0.11
C CYS A 176 2.89 -16.97 -0.37
N LYS A 177 3.15 -18.28 -0.49
CA LYS A 177 2.09 -19.28 -0.61
C LYS A 177 1.21 -19.31 0.63
N VAL A 178 1.78 -19.30 1.84
CA VAL A 178 0.99 -19.30 3.09
C VAL A 178 0.12 -18.06 3.18
N ILE A 179 0.67 -16.88 2.87
CA ILE A 179 -0.09 -15.63 2.83
C ILE A 179 -1.25 -15.68 1.82
N SER A 180 -0.98 -16.19 0.62
CA SER A 180 -1.99 -16.33 -0.45
C SER A 180 -3.10 -17.32 -0.07
N ASP A 181 -2.73 -18.50 0.44
CA ASP A 181 -3.68 -19.54 0.84
C ASP A 181 -4.56 -19.07 2.01
N ALA A 182 -4.04 -18.19 2.86
CA ALA A 182 -4.78 -17.55 3.95
C ALA A 182 -5.78 -16.47 3.47
N GLY A 183 -5.82 -16.18 2.17
CA GLY A 183 -6.72 -15.19 1.58
C GLY A 183 -6.18 -13.76 1.58
N TYR A 184 -4.89 -13.55 1.82
CA TYR A 184 -4.23 -12.25 1.69
C TYR A 184 -3.42 -12.16 0.39
N ARG A 185 -3.01 -10.95 -0.01
CA ARG A 185 -2.17 -10.74 -1.20
C ARG A 185 -0.70 -10.62 -0.78
N PRO A 186 0.18 -11.56 -1.15
CA PRO A 186 1.61 -11.40 -0.92
C PRO A 186 2.26 -10.47 -1.95
N VAL A 187 3.34 -9.81 -1.54
CA VAL A 187 4.31 -9.11 -2.40
C VAL A 187 5.72 -9.39 -1.89
N VAL A 188 6.72 -9.44 -2.77
CA VAL A 188 8.13 -9.62 -2.37
C VAL A 188 8.82 -8.27 -2.41
N TYR A 189 9.38 -7.84 -1.29
CA TYR A 189 10.19 -6.63 -1.22
C TYR A 189 11.68 -6.98 -1.25
N ALA A 190 12.41 -6.31 -2.14
CA ALA A 190 13.86 -6.33 -2.18
C ALA A 190 14.42 -5.20 -3.07
N ASN A 191 15.65 -4.80 -2.81
CA ASN A 191 16.39 -3.86 -3.62
C ASN A 191 16.99 -4.54 -4.86
N ASN A 192 17.51 -3.70 -5.75
CA ASN A 192 18.10 -4.15 -7.01
C ASN A 192 19.23 -5.18 -6.83
N GLU A 193 20.05 -5.05 -5.80
CA GLU A 193 21.16 -5.97 -5.56
C GLU A 193 20.61 -7.36 -5.23
N TRP A 194 19.65 -7.45 -4.31
CA TRP A 194 19.01 -8.70 -3.91
C TRP A 194 18.24 -9.38 -5.04
N LEU A 195 17.40 -8.62 -5.76
CA LEU A 195 16.63 -9.15 -6.88
C LEU A 195 17.52 -9.67 -8.03
N THR A 196 18.71 -9.10 -8.20
CA THR A 196 19.63 -9.49 -9.29
C THR A 196 20.50 -10.69 -8.87
N ASN A 197 21.01 -10.66 -7.63
CA ASN A 197 22.11 -11.53 -7.23
C ASN A 197 21.69 -12.69 -6.33
N HIS A 198 20.67 -12.50 -5.48
CA HIS A 198 20.40 -13.41 -4.35
C HIS A 198 19.11 -14.24 -4.49
N MET A 199 18.32 -14.02 -5.54
CA MET A 199 17.11 -14.83 -5.81
C MET A 199 16.84 -14.96 -7.31
N ASP A 200 16.16 -16.03 -7.71
CA ASP A 200 15.73 -16.23 -9.09
C ASP A 200 14.30 -15.74 -9.29
N ILE A 201 14.18 -14.47 -9.70
CA ILE A 201 12.89 -13.81 -9.93
C ILE A 201 12.03 -14.50 -11.00
N SER A 202 12.61 -15.31 -11.88
CA SER A 202 11.84 -16.10 -12.86
C SER A 202 11.01 -17.21 -12.23
N GLN A 203 11.37 -17.65 -11.02
CA GLN A 203 10.68 -18.67 -10.25
C GLN A 203 9.71 -18.08 -9.20
N ILE A 204 9.56 -16.75 -9.15
CA ILE A 204 8.70 -16.05 -8.19
C ILE A 204 7.42 -15.59 -8.92
N PRO A 205 6.27 -16.27 -8.73
CA PRO A 205 5.01 -15.94 -9.40
C PRO A 205 4.24 -14.79 -8.73
N TYR A 206 4.88 -14.08 -7.80
CA TYR A 206 4.28 -13.04 -6.98
C TYR A 206 4.71 -11.64 -7.44
N ASP A 207 3.94 -10.65 -7.00
CA ASP A 207 4.20 -9.24 -7.22
C ASP A 207 5.55 -8.84 -6.58
N ILE A 208 6.28 -7.91 -7.20
CA ILE A 208 7.53 -7.34 -6.67
C ILE A 208 7.33 -5.89 -6.25
N TRP A 209 7.70 -5.61 -4.99
CA TRP A 209 7.93 -4.28 -4.45
C TRP A 209 9.43 -3.97 -4.56
N TYR A 210 9.79 -3.22 -5.59
CA TYR A 210 11.16 -2.99 -5.99
C TYR A 210 11.76 -1.75 -5.31
N ALA A 211 12.85 -1.92 -4.56
CA ALA A 211 13.61 -0.80 -4.03
C ALA A 211 14.77 -0.40 -4.96
N ARG A 212 14.67 0.79 -5.55
CA ARG A 212 15.76 1.44 -6.29
C ARG A 212 15.56 2.93 -6.36
N TYR A 213 16.43 3.69 -5.71
CA TYR A 213 16.25 5.13 -5.64
C TYR A 213 16.63 5.85 -6.93
N GLY A 214 15.97 6.98 -7.20
CA GLY A 214 16.22 7.82 -8.37
C GLY A 214 15.20 7.56 -9.48
N THR A 215 15.63 7.42 -10.73
CA THR A 215 14.71 7.41 -11.88
C THR A 215 14.51 6.03 -12.50
N ILE A 216 15.28 5.02 -12.09
CA ILE A 216 15.25 3.69 -12.69
C ILE A 216 14.35 2.77 -11.89
N ASN A 217 13.25 2.38 -12.51
CA ASN A 217 12.20 1.60 -11.85
C ASN A 217 11.79 0.33 -12.61
N ASN A 218 12.51 -0.09 -13.65
CA ASN A 218 12.14 -1.30 -14.39
C ASN A 218 12.67 -2.57 -13.70
N CYS A 219 11.78 -3.51 -13.38
CA CYS A 219 12.09 -4.83 -12.87
C CYS A 219 10.96 -5.81 -13.26
N GLN A 220 11.28 -7.11 -13.40
CA GLN A 220 10.28 -8.15 -13.68
C GLN A 220 9.22 -8.19 -12.55
N ASN A 221 7.95 -8.36 -12.92
CA ASN A 221 6.81 -8.49 -11.99
C ASN A 221 6.65 -7.31 -11.00
N ARG A 222 7.27 -6.16 -11.29
CA ARG A 222 7.18 -4.98 -10.42
C ARG A 222 5.80 -4.35 -10.45
N THR A 223 5.17 -4.32 -9.29
CA THR A 223 3.88 -3.64 -9.05
C THR A 223 4.02 -2.43 -8.14
N ILE A 224 5.03 -2.39 -7.27
CA ILE A 224 5.33 -1.25 -6.41
C ILE A 224 6.80 -0.87 -6.59
N TRP A 225 7.10 0.42 -6.59
CA TRP A 225 8.46 0.94 -6.64
C TRP A 225 8.74 1.87 -5.46
N GLN A 226 9.71 1.54 -4.62
CA GLN A 226 10.24 2.44 -3.60
C GLN A 226 11.35 3.31 -4.23
N CYS A 227 11.05 4.60 -4.42
CA CYS A 227 11.82 5.50 -5.29
C CYS A 227 12.78 6.43 -4.53
N THR A 228 12.58 6.61 -3.22
CA THR A 228 13.49 7.37 -2.36
C THR A 228 13.29 7.01 -0.89
N ASP A 229 14.33 7.18 -0.07
CA ASP A 229 14.25 7.23 1.39
C ASP A 229 14.27 8.68 1.94
N LYS A 230 14.29 9.70 1.07
CA LYS A 230 14.42 11.12 1.40
C LYS A 230 13.15 11.93 1.14
N GLY A 231 12.01 11.24 1.06
CA GLY A 231 10.70 11.87 0.92
C GLY A 231 10.38 12.82 2.06
N LYS A 232 9.51 13.77 1.75
CA LYS A 232 8.90 14.69 2.71
C LYS A 232 7.40 14.52 2.61
N VAL A 233 6.77 14.27 3.76
CA VAL A 233 5.32 14.13 3.88
C VAL A 233 4.87 14.91 5.10
N ASP A 234 3.87 15.78 4.96
CA ASP A 234 3.32 16.49 6.10
C ASP A 234 2.75 15.52 7.13
N GLY A 235 2.93 15.85 8.41
CA GLY A 235 2.64 14.94 9.53
C GLY A 235 3.75 13.97 9.89
N ILE A 236 4.86 13.93 9.14
CA ILE A 236 6.07 13.17 9.48
C ILE A 236 7.29 14.08 9.54
N THR A 237 7.84 14.26 10.73
CA THR A 237 9.15 14.91 10.92
C THR A 237 10.26 14.06 10.33
N GLY A 238 11.08 14.67 9.46
CA GLY A 238 12.29 14.06 8.92
C GLY A 238 12.10 13.44 7.54
N ASP A 239 12.81 12.35 7.29
CA ASP A 239 12.75 11.62 6.03
C ASP A 239 11.74 10.45 6.15
N VAL A 240 11.00 10.20 5.09
CA VAL A 240 10.18 8.99 4.91
C VAL A 240 10.37 8.44 3.50
N THR A 241 10.22 7.13 3.31
CA THR A 241 10.25 6.57 1.97
C THR A 241 9.04 7.04 1.18
N ILE A 242 9.23 7.26 -0.13
CA ILE A 242 8.12 7.39 -1.07
C ILE A 242 8.14 6.18 -1.99
N GLU A 243 6.97 5.69 -2.29
CA GLU A 243 6.74 4.57 -3.17
C GLU A 243 5.54 4.81 -4.08
N PHE A 244 5.54 4.18 -5.26
CA PHE A 244 4.44 4.26 -6.21
C PHE A 244 3.92 2.89 -6.57
N SER A 245 2.59 2.75 -6.54
CA SER A 245 1.91 1.58 -7.09
C SER A 245 1.65 1.74 -8.57
N PHE A 246 1.76 0.64 -9.31
CA PHE A 246 1.43 0.52 -10.73
C PHE A 246 0.28 -0.47 -10.97
N VAL A 247 -0.32 -0.96 -9.89
CA VAL A 247 -1.42 -1.92 -9.90
C VAL A 247 -2.53 -1.42 -8.98
N ASP A 248 -3.77 -1.52 -9.44
CA ASP A 248 -4.94 -1.26 -8.62
C ASP A 248 -5.15 -2.43 -7.65
N TYR A 249 -4.55 -2.34 -6.47
CA TYR A 249 -4.69 -3.37 -5.45
C TYR A 249 -6.09 -3.42 -4.84
N ALA A 250 -6.88 -2.36 -4.92
CA ALA A 250 -8.27 -2.41 -4.46
C ALA A 250 -9.12 -3.37 -5.32
N ALA A 251 -8.78 -3.52 -6.60
CA ALA A 251 -9.40 -4.52 -7.47
C ALA A 251 -8.91 -5.97 -7.20
N LEU A 252 -7.75 -6.14 -6.58
CA LEU A 252 -7.13 -7.45 -6.33
C LEU A 252 -7.34 -7.97 -4.90
N ILE A 253 -7.64 -7.08 -3.95
CA ILE A 253 -7.83 -7.41 -2.53
C ILE A 253 -9.30 -7.11 -2.19
N PRO A 254 -10.18 -8.11 -2.21
CA PRO A 254 -11.60 -7.90 -1.98
C PRO A 254 -11.85 -7.40 -0.54
N PRO A 255 -12.74 -6.41 -0.37
CA PRO A 255 -13.06 -5.85 0.96
C PRO A 255 -13.79 -6.86 1.86
N GLU A 256 -14.50 -7.82 1.29
CA GLU A 256 -15.06 -8.95 2.00
C GLU A 256 -14.33 -10.25 1.66
N GLY A 257 -14.21 -11.15 2.63
CA GLY A 257 -13.70 -12.47 2.35
C GLY A 257 -13.31 -13.27 3.58
N TRP A 258 -13.25 -14.58 3.36
CA TRP A 258 -12.73 -15.54 4.32
C TRP A 258 -11.21 -15.46 4.40
N LYS A 259 -10.69 -15.46 5.63
CA LYS A 259 -9.25 -15.51 5.95
C LYS A 259 -8.99 -16.74 6.80
N HIS A 260 -7.98 -17.53 6.43
CA HIS A 260 -7.61 -18.73 7.17
C HIS A 260 -6.33 -18.48 7.97
N VAL A 261 -6.44 -18.46 9.30
CA VAL A 261 -5.33 -18.11 10.20
C VAL A 261 -5.32 -19.06 11.39
N ASP A 262 -4.19 -19.74 11.62
CA ASP A 262 -3.98 -20.62 12.79
C ASP A 262 -5.07 -21.72 12.91
N GLY A 263 -5.43 -22.32 11.77
CA GLY A 263 -6.46 -23.36 11.68
C GLY A 263 -7.91 -22.88 11.82
N ASN A 264 -8.12 -21.57 11.96
CA ASN A 264 -9.44 -20.96 12.13
C ASN A 264 -9.81 -20.12 10.89
N TRP A 265 -11.09 -20.11 10.56
CA TRP A 265 -11.65 -19.23 9.54
C TRP A 265 -12.19 -17.96 10.17
N TYR A 266 -11.88 -16.82 9.57
CA TYR A 266 -12.38 -15.51 9.95
C TYR A 266 -13.05 -14.88 8.73
N TYR A 267 -14.12 -14.13 8.93
CA TYR A 267 -14.73 -13.37 7.85
C TYR A 267 -14.42 -11.88 8.03
N THR A 268 -14.08 -11.22 6.92
CA THR A 268 -13.85 -9.77 6.88
C THR A 268 -14.94 -9.08 6.10
N LYS A 269 -15.33 -7.88 6.52
CA LYS A 269 -16.14 -6.92 5.75
C LYS A 269 -15.45 -5.56 5.79
N ASN A 270 -15.28 -4.92 4.64
CA ASN A 270 -14.45 -3.72 4.51
C ASN A 270 -13.08 -3.89 5.20
N TYR A 271 -12.44 -5.05 5.00
CA TYR A 271 -11.16 -5.46 5.59
C TYR A 271 -11.17 -5.64 7.12
N VAL A 272 -12.29 -5.40 7.80
CA VAL A 272 -12.42 -5.54 9.25
C VAL A 272 -12.96 -6.92 9.60
N LYS A 273 -12.29 -7.62 10.52
CA LYS A 273 -12.74 -8.90 11.07
C LYS A 273 -14.11 -8.77 11.74
N GLN A 274 -15.01 -9.72 11.44
CA GLN A 274 -16.36 -9.76 11.98
C GLN A 274 -16.46 -10.69 13.20
N THR A 275 -17.50 -10.50 14.00
CA THR A 275 -17.94 -11.41 15.08
C THR A 275 -19.47 -11.59 15.00
N GLY A 276 -20.01 -12.63 15.62
CA GLY A 276 -21.44 -12.93 15.59
C GLY A 276 -21.94 -13.44 14.24
N TRP A 277 -23.21 -13.21 13.95
CA TRP A 277 -23.86 -13.68 12.72
C TRP A 277 -23.35 -12.95 11.47
N VAL A 278 -22.97 -13.72 10.45
CA VAL A 278 -22.65 -13.19 9.12
C VAL A 278 -23.37 -14.00 8.04
N GLN A 279 -23.98 -13.30 7.09
CA GLN A 279 -24.53 -13.90 5.89
C GLN A 279 -23.54 -13.75 4.74
N VAL A 280 -23.19 -14.87 4.10
CA VAL A 280 -22.29 -14.91 2.93
C VAL A 280 -23.00 -15.65 1.81
N GLY A 281 -23.41 -14.91 0.78
CA GLY A 281 -24.36 -15.42 -0.22
C GLY A 281 -25.69 -15.77 0.44
N GLU A 282 -26.18 -16.99 0.22
CA GLU A 282 -27.43 -17.49 0.81
C GLU A 282 -27.23 -18.19 2.17
N LYS A 283 -25.98 -18.40 2.59
CA LYS A 283 -25.63 -19.16 3.80
C LYS A 283 -25.39 -18.25 5.00
N TRP A 284 -25.78 -18.73 6.18
CA TRP A 284 -25.49 -18.09 7.47
C TRP A 284 -24.35 -18.80 8.19
N TYR A 285 -23.51 -18.00 8.85
CA TYR A 285 -22.38 -18.45 9.66
C TYR A 285 -22.39 -17.70 10.98
N TYR A 286 -21.79 -18.29 12.01
CA TYR A 286 -21.58 -17.62 13.28
C TYR A 286 -20.09 -17.58 13.61
N LEU A 287 -19.61 -16.40 13.99
CA LEU A 287 -18.24 -16.15 14.42
C LEU A 287 -18.24 -15.90 15.93
N ASP A 288 -17.32 -16.53 16.65
CA ASP A 288 -17.21 -16.37 18.09
C ASP A 288 -16.78 -14.94 18.51
N SER A 289 -16.60 -14.70 19.80
CA SER A 289 -16.16 -13.39 20.32
C SER A 289 -14.76 -12.97 19.86
N ASN A 290 -13.93 -13.91 19.39
CA ASN A 290 -12.63 -13.65 18.79
C ASN A 290 -12.70 -13.55 17.25
N GLY A 291 -13.85 -13.83 16.65
CA GLY A 291 -14.12 -13.83 15.22
C GLY A 291 -13.86 -15.17 14.51
N ALA A 292 -13.55 -16.23 15.26
CA ALA A 292 -13.35 -17.56 14.68
C ALA A 292 -14.69 -18.19 14.31
N MET A 293 -14.79 -18.74 13.10
CA MET A 293 -16.00 -19.37 12.58
C MET A 293 -16.32 -20.65 13.34
N ILE A 294 -17.56 -20.76 13.82
CA ILE A 294 -18.11 -21.98 14.38
C ILE A 294 -18.40 -22.97 13.25
N HIS A 295 -17.99 -24.23 13.45
CA HIS A 295 -18.24 -25.33 12.52
C HIS A 295 -18.31 -26.66 13.27
N ASP A 296 -18.87 -27.66 12.60
CA ASP A 296 -18.95 -29.07 13.05
C ASP A 296 -19.51 -29.23 14.48
N THR A 297 -20.54 -28.45 14.81
CA THR A 297 -21.10 -28.42 16.17
C THR A 297 -22.51 -27.83 16.23
N THR A 298 -23.14 -27.93 17.40
CA THR A 298 -24.42 -27.28 17.72
C THR A 298 -24.21 -26.31 18.88
N MET A 299 -24.70 -25.07 18.76
CA MET A 299 -24.59 -24.04 19.79
C MET A 299 -25.95 -23.45 20.14
N THR A 300 -26.11 -23.03 21.40
CA THR A 300 -27.22 -22.18 21.82
C THR A 300 -26.79 -20.71 21.73
N ILE A 301 -27.47 -19.93 20.89
CA ILE A 301 -27.23 -18.50 20.67
C ILE A 301 -28.55 -17.79 20.96
N ASP A 302 -28.56 -16.83 21.89
CA ASP A 302 -29.76 -16.09 22.31
C ASP A 302 -30.97 -16.97 22.68
N GLY A 303 -30.71 -18.14 23.25
CA GLY A 303 -31.75 -19.08 23.71
C GLY A 303 -32.30 -20.01 22.62
N ALA A 304 -31.82 -19.91 21.38
CA ALA A 304 -32.15 -20.83 20.29
C ALA A 304 -30.95 -21.73 19.94
N SER A 305 -31.23 -22.97 19.53
CA SER A 305 -30.21 -23.95 19.16
C SER A 305 -29.97 -23.93 17.65
N TYR A 306 -28.71 -23.84 17.25
CA TYR A 306 -28.27 -23.79 15.85
C TYR A 306 -27.18 -24.83 15.61
N THR A 307 -27.26 -25.56 14.50
CA THR A 307 -26.26 -26.55 14.10
C THR A 307 -25.46 -26.02 12.92
N PHE A 308 -24.14 -26.13 12.97
CA PHE A 308 -23.22 -25.69 11.94
C PHE A 308 -22.49 -26.90 11.35
N GLY A 309 -22.48 -27.01 10.02
CA GLY A 309 -21.79 -28.09 9.31
C GLY A 309 -20.26 -27.96 9.35
N PRO A 310 -19.53 -28.92 8.74
CA PRO A 310 -18.07 -28.85 8.64
C PRO A 310 -17.54 -27.64 7.87
N ASP A 311 -18.34 -27.08 6.95
CA ASP A 311 -18.03 -25.83 6.23
C ASP A 311 -18.42 -24.57 7.01
N GLY A 312 -18.92 -24.71 8.23
CA GLY A 312 -19.41 -23.63 9.10
C GLY A 312 -20.78 -23.07 8.73
N ALA A 313 -21.42 -23.56 7.67
CA ALA A 313 -22.75 -23.10 7.30
C ALA A 313 -23.79 -23.62 8.31
N MET A 314 -24.67 -22.73 8.75
CA MET A 314 -25.83 -23.07 9.57
C MET A 314 -26.75 -24.01 8.78
N ALA A 315 -27.05 -25.16 9.36
CA ALA A 315 -28.06 -26.08 8.84
C ALA A 315 -29.46 -25.51 9.13
N GLU A 316 -30.36 -25.67 8.15
CA GLU A 316 -31.79 -25.37 8.32
C GLU A 316 -32.48 -26.33 9.30
#